data_AF-A0A838ULY5-F1
#
_entry.id   AF-A0A838ULY5-F1
#
_cell.length_a   1.000
_cell.length_b   1.000
_cell.length_c   1.000
_cell.angle_alpha   90.00
_cell.angle_beta   90.00
_cell.angle_gamma   90.00
#
_symmetry.space_group_name_H-M   'P 1'
#
loop_
_entity.id
_entity.type
_entity.pdbx_description
1 polymer ?
#
loop_
_entity_poly.entity_id
_entity_poly.type
_entity_poly.pdbx_seq_one_letter_code
_entity_poly.pdbx_strand_id
1 'polypeptide(L)'
;MTTSTTTFDDLYADQFSLQVRHVQQRYNLSFDEAEDIVQVTFIQLWNSNPTLEGITSPRGFLHHRVGFMAHNYLRGRHRTLSFDAQPYPDSDVTLLDSRDWKPLSPSLEEQVLTRIELKQVAQRIAHWPLIEQVILGLNVQGFGHEQIYHHLVNEYNFTGDLVRVETALRRMRHELHREVRQKHRQQKSRRKVVQLLARGTWAVDYAACVQCGTTEQRHVSQGLCMSCYGKKRYQDIKLRLRTPIKQSIQQWSRKHVACISCGTTTVSHRALGYCNDCYRTHVRFSREGYGMTSPRKRQVVSLFR
;
A
#
# COMPACT_ATOMS: atom_id res chain seq x y z
N MET A 1 13.70 -37.47 5.09
CA MET A 1 13.58 -36.48 4.00
C MET A 1 12.91 -35.25 4.58
N THR A 2 13.65 -34.15 4.72
CA THR A 2 13.11 -32.87 5.17
C THR A 2 12.44 -32.21 3.97
N THR A 3 11.12 -32.32 3.83
CA THR A 3 10.37 -31.37 3.00
C THR A 3 10.74 -29.99 3.51
N SER A 4 11.44 -29.21 2.69
CA SER A 4 12.02 -27.96 3.16
C SER A 4 10.90 -27.05 3.62
N THR A 5 11.00 -26.55 4.85
CA THR A 5 10.06 -25.61 5.48
C THR A 5 9.69 -24.44 4.55
N THR A 6 10.61 -24.07 3.65
CA THR A 6 10.40 -23.09 2.58
C THR A 6 9.20 -23.38 1.68
N THR A 7 8.88 -24.65 1.39
CA THR A 7 7.76 -25.01 0.49
C THR A 7 6.38 -24.74 1.09
N PHE A 8 6.25 -24.82 2.42
CA PHE A 8 4.98 -24.54 3.10
C PHE A 8 4.78 -23.03 3.28
N ASP A 9 5.85 -22.29 3.60
CA ASP A 9 5.79 -20.83 3.71
C ASP A 9 5.39 -20.18 2.38
N ASP A 10 5.91 -20.70 1.27
CA ASP A 10 5.54 -20.25 -0.07
C ASP A 10 4.06 -20.55 -0.39
N LEU A 11 3.58 -21.75 -0.01
CA LEU A 11 2.17 -22.11 -0.16
C LEU A 11 1.26 -21.19 0.69
N TYR A 12 1.64 -20.90 1.93
CA TYR A 12 0.92 -19.99 2.81
C TYR A 12 0.86 -18.58 2.22
N ALA A 13 2.00 -18.03 1.80
CA ALA A 13 2.09 -16.69 1.23
C ALA A 13 1.26 -16.54 -0.05
N ASP A 14 1.25 -17.56 -0.92
CA ASP A 14 0.49 -17.56 -2.18
C ASP A 14 -1.01 -17.76 -1.95
N GLN A 15 -1.40 -18.68 -1.05
CA GLN A 15 -2.79 -19.14 -0.98
C GLN A 15 -3.63 -18.50 0.12
N PHE A 16 -3.04 -17.97 1.19
CA PHE A 16 -3.80 -17.49 2.36
C PHE A 16 -4.86 -16.46 1.98
N SER A 17 -4.46 -15.37 1.32
CA SER A 17 -5.39 -14.29 0.92
C SER A 17 -6.47 -14.74 -0.07
N LEU A 18 -6.15 -15.72 -0.93
CA LEU A 18 -7.11 -16.29 -1.88
C LEU A 18 -8.17 -17.12 -1.16
N GLN A 19 -7.74 -17.98 -0.22
CA GLN A 19 -8.66 -18.81 0.56
C GLN A 19 -9.55 -17.95 1.48
N VAL A 20 -9.03 -16.89 2.10
CA VAL A 20 -9.83 -15.98 2.93
C VAL A 20 -10.97 -15.37 2.12
N ARG A 21 -10.66 -14.81 0.94
CA ARG A 21 -11.69 -14.25 0.05
C ARG A 21 -12.70 -15.31 -0.39
N HIS A 22 -12.24 -16.51 -0.70
CA HIS A 22 -13.12 -17.60 -1.09
C HIS A 22 -14.10 -17.95 0.04
N VAL A 23 -13.60 -18.13 1.27
CA VAL A 23 -14.44 -18.45 2.43
C VAL A 23 -15.46 -17.35 2.69
N GLN A 24 -14.99 -16.10 2.69
CA GLN A 24 -15.83 -14.92 2.90
C GLN A 24 -16.99 -14.89 1.89
N GLN A 25 -16.70 -15.07 0.60
CA GLN A 25 -17.70 -15.02 -0.47
C GLN A 25 -18.64 -16.23 -0.46
N ARG A 26 -18.10 -17.44 -0.27
CA ARG A 26 -18.88 -18.68 -0.39
C ARG A 26 -19.77 -18.94 0.81
N TYR A 27 -19.29 -18.63 2.02
CA TYR A 27 -19.98 -18.94 3.27
C TYR A 27 -20.62 -17.71 3.93
N ASN A 28 -20.48 -16.53 3.32
CA ASN A 28 -20.99 -15.26 3.83
C ASN A 28 -20.55 -14.99 5.27
N LEU A 29 -19.24 -15.15 5.52
CA LEU A 29 -18.62 -14.88 6.81
C LEU A 29 -18.01 -13.48 6.82
N SER A 30 -17.81 -12.93 8.02
CA SER A 30 -17.02 -11.71 8.17
C SER A 30 -15.56 -11.96 7.72
N PHE A 31 -14.82 -10.87 7.46
CA PHE A 31 -13.40 -11.02 7.10
C PHE A 31 -12.62 -11.70 8.23
N ASP A 32 -12.85 -11.29 9.47
CA ASP A 32 -12.15 -11.83 10.65
C ASP A 32 -12.49 -13.31 10.86
N GLU A 33 -13.76 -13.69 10.72
CA GLU A 33 -14.18 -15.10 10.80
C GLU A 33 -13.54 -15.96 9.69
N ALA A 34 -13.49 -15.44 8.47
CA ALA A 34 -12.87 -16.13 7.34
C ALA A 34 -11.35 -16.26 7.51
N GLU A 35 -10.69 -15.21 8.02
CA GLU A 35 -9.27 -15.20 8.35
C GLU A 35 -8.94 -16.27 9.40
N ASP A 36 -9.68 -16.30 10.51
CA ASP A 36 -9.51 -17.27 11.59
C ASP A 36 -9.65 -18.71 11.09
N ILE A 37 -10.67 -18.99 10.26
CA ILE A 37 -10.89 -20.32 9.68
C ILE A 37 -9.69 -20.74 8.84
N VAL A 38 -9.20 -19.86 7.97
CA VAL A 38 -8.07 -20.17 7.09
C VAL A 38 -6.80 -20.33 7.91
N GLN A 39 -6.55 -19.46 8.90
CA GLN A 39 -5.39 -19.55 9.77
C GLN A 39 -5.36 -20.85 10.57
N VAL A 40 -6.47 -21.23 11.21
CA VAL A 40 -6.59 -22.50 11.93
C VAL A 40 -6.37 -23.67 10.97
N THR A 41 -6.86 -23.59 9.73
CA THR A 41 -6.62 -24.63 8.71
C THR A 41 -5.14 -24.80 8.42
N PHE A 42 -4.40 -23.71 8.20
CA PHE A 42 -2.95 -23.78 7.96
C PHE A 42 -2.19 -24.28 9.18
N ILE A 43 -2.56 -23.88 10.40
CA ILE A 43 -1.96 -24.40 11.64
C ILE A 43 -2.18 -25.92 11.75
N GLN A 44 -3.39 -26.40 11.44
CA GLN A 44 -3.67 -27.85 11.44
C GLN A 44 -2.84 -28.59 10.39
N LEU A 45 -2.71 -28.03 9.19
CA LEU A 45 -1.88 -28.62 8.12
C LEU A 45 -0.41 -28.66 8.53
N TRP A 46 0.12 -27.59 9.13
CA TRP A 46 1.47 -27.56 9.64
C TRP A 46 1.71 -28.64 10.71
N ASN A 47 0.81 -28.72 11.71
CA ASN A 47 0.96 -29.65 12.82
C ASN A 47 0.74 -31.11 12.42
N SER A 48 -0.14 -31.38 11.46
CA SER A 48 -0.37 -32.75 10.96
C SER A 48 0.76 -33.23 10.07
N ASN A 49 1.65 -32.33 9.62
CA ASN A 49 2.74 -32.58 8.69
C ASN A 49 2.36 -33.62 7.62
N PRO A 50 1.25 -33.40 6.88
CA PRO A 50 0.80 -34.35 5.90
C PRO A 50 1.93 -34.45 4.88
N THR A 51 2.41 -35.67 4.62
CA THR A 51 3.27 -35.90 3.47
C THR A 51 2.51 -35.45 2.24
N LEU A 52 2.86 -34.26 1.72
CA LEU A 52 2.30 -33.73 0.48
C LEU A 52 2.70 -34.62 -0.72
N GLU A 53 3.62 -35.57 -0.50
CA GLU A 53 3.98 -36.65 -1.40
C GLU A 53 2.73 -37.46 -1.77
N GLY A 54 2.24 -37.27 -3.00
CA GLY A 54 1.07 -37.95 -3.56
C GLY A 54 -0.16 -37.05 -3.76
N ILE A 55 -0.15 -35.81 -3.29
CA ILE A 55 -1.23 -34.86 -3.58
C ILE A 55 -1.00 -34.28 -4.98
N THR A 56 -1.83 -34.71 -5.94
CA THR A 56 -1.77 -34.25 -7.35
C THR A 56 -2.09 -32.76 -7.51
N SER A 57 -2.88 -32.18 -6.60
CA SER A 57 -3.23 -30.76 -6.59
C SER A 57 -3.26 -30.18 -5.18
N PRO A 58 -2.13 -29.62 -4.68
CA PRO A 58 -2.06 -29.01 -3.36
C PRO A 58 -3.09 -27.89 -3.15
N ARG A 59 -3.37 -27.11 -4.21
CA ARG A 59 -4.38 -26.04 -4.19
C ARG A 59 -5.80 -26.60 -4.01
N GLY A 60 -6.15 -27.65 -4.75
CA GLY A 60 -7.46 -28.30 -4.63
C GLY A 60 -7.65 -28.93 -3.24
N PHE A 61 -6.61 -29.59 -2.72
CA PHE A 61 -6.60 -30.15 -1.38
C PHE A 61 -6.82 -29.08 -0.30
N LEU A 62 -6.06 -27.98 -0.36
CA LEU A 62 -6.19 -26.86 0.57
C LEU A 62 -7.59 -26.26 0.52
N HIS A 63 -8.11 -26.02 -0.68
CA HIS A 63 -9.46 -25.47 -0.88
C HIS A 63 -10.54 -26.34 -0.23
N HIS A 64 -10.46 -27.65 -0.44
CA HIS A 64 -11.38 -28.61 0.18
C HIS A 64 -11.27 -28.58 1.71
N ARG A 65 -10.03 -28.55 2.24
CA ARG A 65 -9.79 -28.52 3.69
C ARG A 65 -10.35 -27.26 4.34
N VAL A 66 -10.11 -26.10 3.72
CA VAL A 66 -10.65 -24.81 4.18
C VAL A 66 -12.19 -24.82 4.14
N GLY A 67 -12.79 -25.35 3.08
CA GLY A 67 -14.25 -25.49 2.99
C GLY A 67 -14.84 -26.38 4.09
N PHE A 68 -14.18 -27.51 4.40
CA PHE A 68 -14.57 -28.37 5.51
C PHE A 68 -14.50 -27.64 6.85
N MET A 69 -13.45 -26.86 7.09
CA MET A 69 -13.29 -26.07 8.31
C MET A 69 -14.37 -24.98 8.44
N ALA A 70 -14.69 -24.29 7.34
CA ALA A 70 -15.77 -23.30 7.32
C ALA A 70 -17.15 -23.93 7.64
N HIS A 71 -17.43 -25.12 7.08
CA HIS A 71 -18.66 -25.85 7.42
C HIS A 71 -18.72 -26.25 8.90
N ASN A 72 -17.63 -26.72 9.49
CA ASN A 72 -17.59 -27.07 10.91
C ASN A 72 -17.78 -25.84 11.80
N TYR A 73 -17.17 -24.72 11.44
CA TYR A 73 -17.37 -23.44 12.13
C TYR A 73 -18.85 -23.04 12.13
N LEU A 74 -19.51 -23.05 10.95
CA LEU A 74 -20.93 -22.72 10.84
C LEU A 74 -21.83 -23.66 11.67
N ARG A 75 -21.52 -24.96 11.69
CA ARG A 75 -22.23 -25.93 12.55
C ARG A 75 -22.05 -25.62 14.03
N GLY A 76 -20.83 -25.27 14.45
CA GLY A 76 -20.54 -24.85 15.82
C GLY A 76 -21.34 -23.61 16.20
N ARG A 77 -21.29 -22.57 15.36
CA ARG A 77 -22.05 -21.33 15.54
C ARG A 77 -23.55 -21.59 15.68
N HIS A 78 -24.13 -22.44 14.83
CA HIS A 78 -25.55 -22.79 14.92
C HIS A 78 -25.90 -23.51 16.23
N ARG A 79 -25.02 -24.37 16.75
CA ARG A 79 -25.23 -25.03 18.04
C ARG A 79 -25.18 -24.04 19.20
N THR A 80 -24.22 -23.12 19.20
CA THR A 80 -24.10 -22.07 20.23
C THR A 80 -25.33 -21.16 20.22
N LEU A 81 -25.74 -20.67 19.05
CA LEU A 81 -26.95 -19.86 18.92
C LEU A 81 -28.21 -20.60 19.37
N SER A 82 -28.31 -21.91 19.11
CA SER A 82 -29.43 -22.72 19.57
C SER A 82 -29.46 -22.91 21.09
N PHE A 83 -28.30 -22.82 21.76
CA PHE A 83 -28.18 -22.97 23.21
C PHE A 83 -28.46 -21.63 23.92
N ASP A 84 -27.95 -20.54 23.36
CA ASP A 84 -28.17 -19.17 23.85
C ASP A 84 -29.56 -18.61 23.50
N ALA A 85 -30.29 -19.26 22.60
CA ALA A 85 -31.69 -18.93 22.27
C ALA A 85 -32.72 -19.46 23.29
N GLN A 86 -32.30 -20.05 24.42
CA GLN A 86 -33.20 -20.16 25.57
C GLN A 86 -33.52 -18.74 26.04
N PRO A 87 -34.77 -18.27 25.95
CA PRO A 87 -35.12 -16.94 26.38
C PRO A 87 -34.94 -16.89 27.90
N TYR A 88 -33.95 -16.15 28.38
CA TYR A 88 -34.01 -15.65 29.74
C TYR A 88 -35.28 -14.80 29.84
N PRO A 89 -36.29 -15.18 30.65
CA PRO A 89 -37.61 -14.57 30.58
C PRO A 89 -37.67 -13.07 30.92
N ASP A 90 -36.59 -12.47 31.43
CA ASP A 90 -36.65 -11.12 32.02
C ASP A 90 -35.48 -10.18 31.64
N SER A 91 -34.66 -10.50 30.63
CA SER A 91 -33.66 -9.51 30.18
C SER A 91 -34.31 -8.62 29.13
N ASP A 92 -34.69 -7.41 29.54
CA ASP A 92 -35.09 -6.30 28.66
C ASP A 92 -34.28 -6.36 27.37
N VAL A 93 -34.99 -6.58 26.26
CA VAL A 93 -34.44 -6.62 24.90
C VAL A 93 -33.91 -5.22 24.60
N THR A 94 -32.69 -4.98 25.04
CA THR A 94 -31.85 -3.91 24.51
C THR A 94 -31.70 -4.25 23.04
N LEU A 95 -32.32 -3.44 22.20
CA LEU A 95 -32.12 -3.42 20.76
C LEU A 95 -30.63 -3.53 20.48
N LEU A 96 -30.16 -4.76 20.23
CA LEU A 96 -28.81 -5.03 19.78
C LEU A 96 -28.66 -4.28 18.46
N ASP A 97 -27.95 -3.16 18.57
CA ASP A 97 -27.67 -2.20 17.52
C ASP A 97 -27.20 -2.99 16.29
N SER A 98 -28.04 -3.09 15.26
CA SER A 98 -27.85 -3.94 14.06
C SER A 98 -26.69 -3.49 13.14
N ARG A 99 -25.66 -2.87 13.72
CA ARG A 99 -24.52 -2.26 13.03
C ARG A 99 -23.59 -3.27 12.36
N ASP A 100 -23.72 -4.56 12.68
CA ASP A 100 -22.88 -5.61 12.11
C ASP A 100 -23.52 -6.32 10.90
N TRP A 101 -24.74 -5.95 10.51
CA TRP A 101 -25.36 -6.48 9.29
C TRP A 101 -24.73 -5.82 8.05
N LYS A 102 -23.66 -6.41 7.52
CA LYS A 102 -23.16 -6.06 6.19
C LYS A 102 -24.05 -6.71 5.13
N PRO A 103 -24.59 -5.95 4.15
CA PRO A 103 -25.43 -6.52 3.11
C PRO A 103 -24.68 -7.61 2.32
N LEU A 104 -25.39 -8.73 2.10
CA LEU A 104 -24.98 -9.96 1.40
C LEU A 104 -24.42 -9.77 -0.02
N SER A 105 -24.63 -8.60 -0.61
CA SER A 105 -24.08 -8.22 -1.90
C SER A 105 -23.57 -6.78 -1.81
N PRO A 106 -22.48 -6.44 -2.51
CA PRO A 106 -22.09 -5.05 -2.66
C PRO A 106 -23.32 -4.28 -3.11
N SER A 107 -23.59 -3.13 -2.48
CA SER A 107 -24.76 -2.32 -2.83
C SER A 107 -24.76 -2.02 -4.33
N LEU A 108 -25.92 -1.73 -4.93
CA LEU A 108 -25.98 -1.35 -6.34
C LEU A 108 -24.98 -0.21 -6.65
N GLU A 109 -24.83 0.74 -5.72
CA GLU A 109 -23.83 1.80 -5.79
C GLU A 109 -22.39 1.26 -5.80
N GLU A 110 -22.07 0.30 -4.93
CA GLU A 110 -20.76 -0.34 -4.88
C GLU A 110 -20.47 -1.13 -6.16
N GLN A 111 -21.45 -1.84 -6.72
CA GLN A 111 -21.32 -2.54 -8.00
C GLN A 111 -21.10 -1.56 -9.17
N VAL A 112 -21.85 -0.45 -9.20
CA VAL A 112 -21.69 0.61 -10.20
C VAL A 112 -20.30 1.26 -10.06
N LEU A 113 -19.85 1.50 -8.83
CA LEU A 113 -18.50 1.98 -8.57
C LEU A 113 -17.46 0.98 -9.11
N THR A 114 -17.54 -0.31 -8.76
CA THR A 114 -16.61 -1.33 -9.29
C THR A 114 -16.57 -1.33 -10.82
N ARG A 115 -17.72 -1.19 -11.51
CA ARG A 115 -17.77 -1.09 -12.98
C ARG A 115 -17.09 0.18 -13.51
N ILE A 116 -17.31 1.33 -12.87
CA ILE A 116 -16.63 2.58 -13.22
C ILE A 116 -15.12 2.43 -13.02
N GLU A 117 -14.71 1.78 -11.93
CA GLU A 117 -13.30 1.53 -11.63
C GLU A 117 -12.65 0.62 -12.67
N LEU A 118 -13.32 -0.47 -13.06
CA LEU A 118 -12.84 -1.36 -14.13
C LEU A 118 -12.72 -0.61 -15.46
N LYS A 119 -13.68 0.27 -15.79
CA LYS A 119 -13.58 1.13 -16.99
C LYS A 119 -12.39 2.08 -16.93
N GLN A 120 -12.13 2.69 -15.78
CA GLN A 120 -10.97 3.58 -15.61
C GLN A 120 -9.64 2.83 -15.74
N VAL A 121 -9.56 1.61 -15.18
CA VAL A 121 -8.39 0.74 -15.32
C VAL A 121 -8.20 0.36 -16.79
N ALA A 122 -9.26 -0.07 -17.48
CA ALA A 122 -9.21 -0.40 -18.90
C ALA A 122 -8.78 0.80 -19.77
N GLN A 123 -9.30 2.01 -19.50
CA GLN A 123 -8.88 3.23 -20.18
C GLN A 123 -7.39 3.51 -19.99
N ARG A 124 -6.83 3.27 -18.81
CA ARG A 124 -5.38 3.48 -18.56
C ARG A 124 -4.54 2.44 -19.27
N ILE A 125 -4.93 1.17 -19.21
CA ILE A 125 -4.28 0.08 -19.94
C ILE A 125 -4.24 0.39 -21.44
N ALA A 126 -5.30 1.00 -21.99
CA ALA A 126 -5.34 1.39 -23.40
C ALA A 126 -4.26 2.41 -23.80
N HIS A 127 -3.70 3.17 -22.86
CA HIS A 127 -2.60 4.10 -23.11
C HIS A 127 -1.21 3.47 -22.93
N TRP A 128 -1.12 2.22 -22.47
CA TRP A 128 0.15 1.52 -22.34
C TRP A 128 0.69 1.10 -23.70
N PRO A 129 2.01 0.89 -23.84
CA PRO A 129 2.58 0.28 -25.03
C PRO A 129 1.90 -1.05 -25.37
N LEU A 130 1.66 -1.33 -26.65
CA LEU A 130 0.94 -2.52 -27.10
C LEU A 130 1.49 -3.81 -26.49
N ILE A 131 2.82 -3.93 -26.41
CA ILE A 131 3.50 -5.09 -25.83
C ILE A 131 3.09 -5.34 -24.37
N GLU A 132 2.87 -4.28 -23.59
CA GLU A 132 2.50 -4.36 -22.18
C GLU A 132 1.03 -4.74 -22.01
N GLN A 133 0.17 -4.27 -22.92
CA GLN A 133 -1.24 -4.69 -22.98
C GLN A 133 -1.34 -6.20 -23.29
N VAL A 134 -0.53 -6.70 -24.23
CA VAL A 134 -0.46 -8.14 -24.57
C VAL A 134 0.05 -8.96 -23.38
N ILE A 135 1.14 -8.52 -22.73
CA ILE A 135 1.68 -9.17 -21.53
C ILE A 135 0.60 -9.28 -20.44
N LEU A 136 -0.12 -8.19 -20.18
CA LEU A 136 -1.19 -8.18 -19.18
C LEU A 136 -2.33 -9.12 -19.56
N GLY A 137 -2.76 -9.11 -20.83
CA GLY A 137 -3.81 -9.99 -21.34
C GLY A 137 -3.48 -11.46 -21.15
N LEU A 138 -2.28 -11.88 -21.53
CA LEU A 138 -1.82 -13.26 -21.37
C LEU A 138 -1.70 -13.66 -19.89
N ASN A 139 -1.24 -12.73 -19.03
CA ASN A 139 -1.18 -12.97 -17.59
C ASN A 139 -2.58 -13.18 -16.98
N VAL A 140 -3.57 -12.39 -17.39
CA VAL A 140 -4.98 -12.53 -16.96
C VAL A 140 -5.57 -13.86 -17.44
N GLN A 141 -5.14 -14.37 -18.59
CA GLN A 141 -5.49 -15.70 -19.10
C GLN A 141 -4.78 -16.85 -18.37
N GLY A 142 -3.87 -16.55 -17.43
CA GLY A 142 -3.17 -17.54 -16.62
C GLY A 142 -1.87 -18.06 -17.21
N PHE A 143 -1.33 -17.41 -18.26
CA PHE A 143 -0.04 -17.81 -18.84
C PHE A 143 1.10 -17.51 -17.86
N GLY A 144 2.00 -18.47 -17.68
CA GLY A 144 3.26 -18.29 -16.94
C GLY A 144 4.23 -17.36 -17.68
N HIS A 145 5.23 -16.81 -16.98
CA HIS A 145 6.15 -15.83 -17.57
C HIS A 145 6.91 -16.35 -18.81
N GLU A 146 7.33 -17.62 -18.79
CA GLU A 146 8.01 -18.25 -19.95
C GLU A 146 7.07 -18.40 -21.15
N GLN A 147 5.81 -18.79 -20.91
CA GLN A 147 4.82 -18.91 -21.98
C GLN A 147 4.50 -17.54 -22.60
N ILE A 148 4.40 -16.49 -21.77
CA ILE A 148 4.25 -15.11 -22.23
C ILE A 148 5.44 -14.72 -23.10
N TYR A 149 6.67 -14.98 -22.66
CA TYR A 149 7.87 -14.67 -23.42
C TYR A 149 7.89 -15.36 -24.79
N HIS A 150 7.65 -16.68 -24.84
CA HIS A 150 7.60 -17.42 -26.09
C HIS A 150 6.51 -16.89 -27.04
N HIS A 151 5.34 -16.54 -26.52
CA HIS A 151 4.28 -15.94 -27.32
C HIS A 151 4.71 -14.59 -27.92
N LEU A 152 5.39 -13.73 -27.14
CA LEU A 152 5.87 -12.44 -27.63
C LEU A 152 6.97 -12.58 -28.69
N VAL A 153 7.88 -13.53 -28.51
CA VAL A 153 8.95 -13.79 -29.50
C VAL A 153 8.35 -14.27 -30.83
N ASN A 154 7.41 -15.23 -30.77
CA ASN A 154 6.85 -15.86 -31.95
C ASN A 154 5.88 -14.94 -32.72
N GLU A 155 4.98 -14.25 -32.02
CA GLU A 155 3.89 -13.49 -32.66
C GLU A 155 4.26 -12.03 -32.92
N TYR A 156 5.18 -11.45 -32.14
CA TYR A 156 5.47 -10.02 -32.16
C TYR A 156 6.93 -9.70 -32.47
N ASN A 157 7.74 -10.69 -32.88
CA ASN A 157 9.19 -10.55 -33.12
C ASN A 157 9.91 -9.85 -31.95
N PHE A 158 9.47 -10.11 -30.72
CA PHE A 158 10.01 -9.43 -29.55
C PHE A 158 11.47 -9.85 -29.32
N THR A 159 12.40 -8.90 -29.39
CA THR A 159 13.84 -9.12 -29.20
C THR A 159 14.33 -8.84 -27.78
N GLY A 160 13.41 -8.52 -26.85
CA GLY A 160 13.76 -8.35 -25.44
C GLY A 160 13.98 -9.67 -24.72
N ASP A 161 14.47 -9.62 -23.48
CA ASP A 161 14.64 -10.79 -22.62
C ASP A 161 13.44 -10.98 -21.67
N LEU A 162 13.42 -12.13 -20.99
CA LEU A 162 12.43 -12.43 -19.95
C LEU A 162 12.44 -11.38 -18.82
N VAL A 163 13.61 -10.79 -18.53
CA VAL A 163 13.79 -9.75 -17.51
C VAL A 163 12.97 -8.50 -17.85
N ARG A 164 12.86 -8.12 -19.13
CA ARG A 164 11.99 -7.02 -19.55
C ARG A 164 10.51 -7.31 -19.33
N VAL A 165 10.06 -8.54 -19.61
CA VAL A 165 8.67 -8.97 -19.35
C VAL A 165 8.37 -8.91 -17.86
N GLU A 166 9.28 -9.44 -17.03
CA GLU A 166 9.13 -9.41 -15.57
C GLU A 166 9.14 -7.97 -15.03
N THR A 167 10.04 -7.12 -15.54
CA THR A 167 10.12 -5.71 -15.15
C THR A 167 8.84 -4.96 -15.51
N ALA A 168 8.27 -5.23 -16.70
CA ALA A 168 6.98 -4.69 -17.10
C ALA A 168 5.87 -5.13 -16.14
N LEU A 169 5.75 -6.44 -15.86
CA LEU A 169 4.77 -6.98 -14.91
C LEU A 169 4.90 -6.38 -13.51
N ARG A 170 6.12 -6.25 -12.99
CA ARG A 170 6.37 -5.61 -11.69
C ARG A 170 5.95 -4.14 -11.68
N ARG A 171 6.28 -3.38 -12.73
CA ARG A 171 5.86 -1.97 -12.85
C ARG A 171 4.33 -1.85 -12.90
N MET A 172 3.67 -2.65 -13.73
CA MET A 172 2.21 -2.69 -13.84
C MET A 172 1.54 -3.01 -12.50
N ARG A 173 2.07 -4.00 -11.76
CA ARG A 173 1.60 -4.36 -10.42
C ARG A 173 1.78 -3.21 -9.42
N HIS A 174 2.91 -2.52 -9.45
CA HIS A 174 3.17 -1.37 -8.58
C HIS A 174 2.22 -0.20 -8.86
N GLU A 175 1.96 0.10 -10.14
CA GLU A 175 1.00 1.14 -10.53
C GLU A 175 -0.40 0.81 -10.03
N LEU A 176 -0.87 -0.42 -10.27
CA LEU A 176 -2.19 -0.87 -9.80
C LEU A 176 -2.31 -0.77 -8.27
N HIS A 177 -1.30 -1.23 -7.52
CA HIS A 177 -1.30 -1.08 -6.06
C HIS A 177 -1.30 0.38 -5.60
N ARG A 178 -0.54 1.25 -6.26
CA ARG A 178 -0.52 2.68 -5.93
C ARG A 178 -1.90 3.30 -6.10
N GLU A 179 -2.61 2.95 -7.16
CA GLU A 179 -3.98 3.40 -7.41
C GLU A 179 -4.96 2.91 -6.35
N VAL A 180 -4.94 1.60 -6.05
CA VAL A 180 -5.79 1.02 -4.99
C VAL A 180 -5.56 1.74 -3.66
N ARG A 181 -4.30 2.01 -3.30
CA ARG A 181 -3.98 2.79 -2.09
C ARG A 181 -4.50 4.23 -2.15
N GLN A 182 -4.37 4.90 -3.29
CA GLN A 182 -4.87 6.27 -3.46
C GLN A 182 -6.39 6.33 -3.33
N LYS A 183 -7.11 5.40 -3.95
CA LYS A 183 -8.57 5.28 -3.84
C LYS A 183 -9.00 4.95 -2.42
N HIS A 184 -8.34 4.03 -1.74
CA HIS A 184 -8.62 3.74 -0.34
C HIS A 184 -8.44 4.98 0.56
N ARG A 185 -7.37 5.78 0.33
CA ARG A 185 -7.18 7.06 1.03
C ARG A 185 -8.33 8.05 0.74
N GLN A 186 -8.79 8.14 -0.51
CA GLN A 186 -9.92 8.99 -0.90
C GLN A 186 -11.25 8.50 -0.29
N GLN A 187 -11.49 7.19 -0.27
CA GLN A 187 -12.69 6.64 0.35
C GLN A 187 -12.68 6.86 1.87
N LYS A 188 -11.54 6.66 2.53
CA LYS A 188 -11.36 6.96 3.96
C LYS A 188 -11.59 8.44 4.26
N SER A 189 -11.09 9.36 3.42
CA SER A 189 -11.34 10.79 3.60
C SER A 189 -12.81 11.14 3.37
N ARG A 190 -13.47 10.56 2.36
CA ARG A 190 -14.92 10.73 2.13
C ARG A 190 -15.76 10.23 3.30
N ARG A 191 -15.49 9.01 3.80
CA ARG A 191 -16.16 8.46 4.99
C ARG A 191 -15.98 9.36 6.21
N LYS A 192 -14.76 9.88 6.42
CA LYS A 192 -14.50 10.84 7.50
C LYS A 192 -15.30 12.13 7.33
N VAL A 193 -15.42 12.66 6.11
CA VAL A 193 -16.25 13.86 5.84
C VAL A 193 -17.73 13.58 6.09
N VAL A 194 -18.27 12.46 5.60
CA VAL A 194 -19.66 12.07 5.84
C VAL A 194 -19.94 11.90 7.33
N GLN A 195 -19.05 11.24 8.06
CA GLN A 195 -19.17 11.06 9.51
C GLN A 195 -19.14 12.38 10.28
N LEU A 196 -18.30 13.34 9.85
CA LEU A 196 -18.26 14.68 10.42
C LEU A 196 -19.55 15.46 10.15
N LEU A 197 -20.04 15.43 8.90
CA LEU A 197 -21.30 16.05 8.51
C LEU A 197 -22.49 15.46 9.29
N ALA A 198 -22.54 14.14 9.47
CA ALA A 198 -23.60 13.47 10.22
C ALA A 198 -23.62 13.88 11.71
N ARG A 199 -22.46 14.28 12.27
CA ARG A 199 -22.35 14.79 13.65
C ARG A 199 -22.65 16.29 13.76
N GLY A 200 -22.88 16.98 12.63
CA GLY A 200 -22.97 18.44 12.60
C GLY A 200 -21.66 19.14 12.96
N THR A 201 -20.52 18.42 12.99
CA THR A 201 -19.22 18.97 13.35
C THR A 201 -18.33 19.10 12.12
N TRP A 202 -17.71 20.25 11.92
CA TRP A 202 -16.84 20.49 10.77
C TRP A 202 -15.40 20.00 10.98
N ALA A 203 -15.02 19.74 12.24
CA ALA A 203 -13.73 19.18 12.64
C ALA A 203 -13.91 18.19 13.80
N VAL A 204 -12.95 17.28 13.96
CA VAL A 204 -12.98 16.26 15.04
C VAL A 204 -12.96 16.92 16.42
N ASP A 205 -12.14 17.96 16.57
CA ASP A 205 -11.81 18.53 17.88
C ASP A 205 -12.51 19.88 18.15
N TYR A 206 -13.29 20.40 17.19
CA TYR A 206 -13.90 21.73 17.30
C TYR A 206 -15.34 21.71 16.80
N ALA A 207 -16.28 21.99 17.71
CA ALA A 207 -17.70 22.15 17.36
C ALA A 207 -18.00 23.52 16.74
N ALA A 208 -17.23 24.55 17.10
CA ALA A 208 -17.41 25.94 16.69
C ALA A 208 -16.06 26.63 16.42
N CYS A 209 -16.08 27.75 15.70
CA CYS A 209 -14.86 28.50 15.44
C CYS A 209 -14.30 29.08 16.76
N VAL A 210 -13.04 28.78 17.08
CA VAL A 210 -12.39 29.24 18.33
C VAL A 210 -12.33 30.78 18.43
N GLN A 211 -12.25 31.48 17.29
CA GLN A 211 -12.13 32.94 17.29
C GLN A 211 -13.46 33.69 17.21
N CYS A 212 -14.44 33.20 16.43
CA CYS A 212 -15.70 33.92 16.19
C CYS A 212 -16.97 33.14 16.58
N GLY A 213 -16.85 31.91 17.08
CA GLY A 213 -17.98 31.09 17.52
C GLY A 213 -18.84 30.49 16.40
N THR A 214 -18.64 30.85 15.13
CA THR A 214 -19.50 30.35 14.04
C THR A 214 -19.43 28.82 13.88
N THR A 215 -20.60 28.21 13.72
CA THR A 215 -20.82 26.80 13.37
C THR A 215 -21.33 26.64 11.93
N GLU A 216 -21.66 27.75 11.26
CA GLU A 216 -22.26 27.74 9.91
C GLU A 216 -21.23 27.50 8.81
N GLN A 217 -19.95 27.71 9.11
CA GLN A 217 -18.87 27.60 8.14
C GLN A 217 -17.90 26.48 8.51
N ARG A 218 -17.44 25.77 7.48
CA ARG A 218 -16.39 24.75 7.60
C ARG A 218 -15.13 25.32 8.26
N HIS A 219 -14.64 24.66 9.31
CA HIS A 219 -13.35 24.96 9.91
C HIS A 219 -12.21 24.37 9.09
N VAL A 220 -11.10 25.10 9.00
CA VAL A 220 -9.95 24.73 8.16
C VAL A 220 -8.88 24.03 8.99
N SER A 221 -8.25 24.77 9.92
CA SER A 221 -7.24 24.25 10.82
C SER A 221 -7.26 25.05 12.14
N GLN A 222 -6.80 24.42 13.22
CA GLN A 222 -6.76 25.03 14.57
C GLN A 222 -8.14 25.51 15.08
N GLY A 223 -9.23 24.88 14.61
CA GLY A 223 -10.59 25.29 14.96
C GLY A 223 -11.01 26.66 14.43
N LEU A 224 -10.35 27.19 13.39
CA LEU A 224 -10.73 28.47 12.78
C LEU A 224 -11.58 28.25 11.52
N CYS A 225 -12.64 29.05 11.36
CA CYS A 225 -13.37 29.15 10.09
C CYS A 225 -12.48 29.75 8.99
N MET A 226 -12.86 29.59 7.72
CA MET A 226 -12.06 30.07 6.58
C MET A 226 -11.69 31.55 6.68
N SER A 227 -12.62 32.40 7.14
CA SER A 227 -12.40 33.85 7.33
C SER A 227 -11.38 34.14 8.44
N CYS A 228 -11.57 33.57 9.64
CA CYS A 228 -10.64 33.73 10.76
C CYS A 228 -9.25 33.15 10.45
N TYR A 229 -9.20 31.99 9.78
CA TYR A 229 -7.96 31.38 9.33
C TYR A 229 -7.22 32.27 8.32
N GLY A 230 -7.93 32.86 7.34
CA GLY A 230 -7.36 33.80 6.39
C GLY A 230 -6.77 35.05 7.06
N LYS A 231 -7.50 35.63 8.04
CA LYS A 231 -7.02 36.79 8.82
C LYS A 231 -5.76 36.45 9.61
N LYS A 232 -5.75 35.31 10.32
CA LYS A 232 -4.58 34.84 11.07
C LYS A 232 -3.39 34.60 10.14
N ARG A 233 -3.58 33.90 9.03
CA ARG A 233 -2.52 33.65 8.04
C ARG A 233 -1.95 34.95 7.48
N TYR A 234 -2.79 35.93 7.18
CA TYR A 234 -2.34 37.25 6.72
C TYR A 234 -1.51 37.96 7.79
N GLN A 235 -1.93 37.92 9.06
CA GLN A 235 -1.16 38.46 10.17
C GLN A 235 0.19 37.75 10.34
N ASP A 236 0.23 36.42 10.25
CA ASP A 236 1.46 35.63 10.32
C ASP A 236 2.43 36.00 9.18
N ILE A 237 1.92 36.14 7.95
CA ILE A 237 2.73 36.60 6.80
C ILE A 237 3.24 38.02 7.05
N LYS A 238 2.38 38.93 7.50
CA LYS A 238 2.75 40.32 7.79
C LYS A 238 3.81 40.40 8.89
N LEU A 239 3.73 39.56 9.92
CA LEU A 239 4.75 39.45 10.96
C LEU A 239 6.07 38.92 10.40
N ARG A 240 6.05 37.89 9.54
CA ARG A 240 7.25 37.36 8.87
C ARG A 240 7.93 38.37 7.95
N LEU A 241 7.15 39.24 7.31
CA LEU A 241 7.68 40.32 6.47
C LEU A 241 8.22 41.49 7.29
N ARG A 242 7.72 41.71 8.52
CA ARG A 242 8.19 42.76 9.42
C ARG A 242 9.40 42.37 10.24
N THR A 243 9.56 41.09 10.56
CA THR A 243 10.82 40.61 11.13
C THR A 243 11.88 40.91 10.08
N PRO A 244 12.88 41.77 10.38
CA PRO A 244 14.01 41.93 9.48
C PRO A 244 14.50 40.51 9.22
N ILE A 245 14.57 40.14 7.95
CA ILE A 245 15.25 38.90 7.56
C ILE A 245 16.58 39.03 8.28
N LYS A 246 16.79 38.27 9.36
CA LYS A 246 18.10 38.16 9.99
C LYS A 246 18.94 37.84 8.78
N GLN A 247 19.76 38.79 8.35
CA GLN A 247 20.71 38.57 7.28
C GLN A 247 21.55 37.46 7.87
N SER A 248 21.17 36.22 7.57
CA SER A 248 21.94 35.06 7.93
C SER A 248 23.25 35.40 7.31
N ILE A 249 24.27 35.68 8.14
CA ILE A 249 25.66 35.86 7.74
C ILE A 249 25.82 35.00 6.51
N GLN A 250 26.00 35.59 5.32
CA GLN A 250 25.77 34.96 4.01
C GLN A 250 26.60 33.70 3.87
N GLN A 251 26.14 32.61 4.48
CA GLN A 251 26.72 31.30 4.44
C GLN A 251 25.97 30.63 3.32
N TRP A 252 26.59 30.63 2.15
CA TRP A 252 26.02 30.05 0.93
C TRP A 252 25.77 28.54 1.08
N SER A 253 26.33 27.89 2.11
CA SER A 253 25.96 26.54 2.53
C SER A 253 25.83 26.43 4.05
N ARG A 254 25.01 25.48 4.53
CA ARG A 254 24.82 25.20 5.98
C ARG A 254 26.09 24.72 6.70
N LYS A 255 27.11 24.23 5.96
CA LYS A 255 28.28 23.55 6.52
C LYS A 255 29.61 24.26 6.23
N HIS A 256 29.64 25.12 5.21
CA HIS A 256 30.86 25.73 4.71
C HIS A 256 30.63 27.21 4.49
N VAL A 257 31.46 28.02 5.15
CA VAL A 257 31.48 29.49 5.06
C VAL A 257 32.19 29.96 3.79
N ALA A 258 33.09 29.14 3.26
CA ALA A 258 33.93 29.41 2.08
C ALA A 258 33.98 28.18 1.16
N CYS A 259 34.31 28.38 -0.11
CA CYS A 259 34.49 27.28 -1.07
C CYS A 259 35.62 26.35 -0.60
N ILE A 260 35.37 25.04 -0.53
CA ILE A 260 36.36 24.06 -0.07
C ILE A 260 37.63 24.05 -0.94
N SER A 261 37.49 24.32 -2.24
CA SER A 261 38.62 24.25 -3.18
C SER A 261 39.38 25.57 -3.34
N CYS A 262 38.69 26.70 -3.47
CA CYS A 262 39.33 27.99 -3.75
C CYS A 262 39.17 29.05 -2.66
N GLY A 263 38.49 28.73 -1.54
CA GLY A 263 38.35 29.64 -0.40
C GLY A 263 37.41 30.83 -0.60
N THR A 264 36.80 31.01 -1.78
CA THR A 264 35.93 32.16 -2.03
C THR A 264 34.65 32.15 -1.18
N THR A 265 34.31 33.32 -0.65
CA THR A 265 33.09 33.60 0.13
C THR A 265 32.11 34.53 -0.60
N THR A 266 32.54 35.15 -1.70
CA THR A 266 31.77 36.19 -2.41
C THR A 266 30.85 35.64 -3.48
N VAL A 267 31.04 34.39 -3.90
CA VAL A 267 30.21 33.72 -4.91
C VAL A 267 29.39 32.59 -4.31
N SER A 268 28.20 32.38 -4.88
CA SER A 268 27.27 31.34 -4.45
C SER A 268 27.88 29.93 -4.54
N HIS A 269 27.75 29.17 -3.45
CA HIS A 269 28.16 27.76 -3.38
C HIS A 269 27.04 26.82 -3.87
N ARG A 270 27.45 25.71 -4.46
CA ARG A 270 26.62 24.55 -4.83
C ARG A 270 26.70 23.50 -3.72
N ALA A 271 26.18 22.31 -4.03
CA ALA A 271 26.31 21.15 -3.14
C ALA A 271 27.78 20.88 -2.77
N LEU A 272 27.98 20.28 -1.58
CA LEU A 272 29.30 19.90 -1.04
C LEU A 272 30.23 21.08 -0.70
N GLY A 273 29.74 22.32 -0.66
CA GLY A 273 30.54 23.47 -0.22
C GLY A 273 31.52 24.00 -1.28
N TYR A 274 31.34 23.67 -2.56
CA TYR A 274 32.14 24.24 -3.65
C TYR A 274 31.44 25.46 -4.28
N CYS A 275 32.19 26.44 -4.75
CA CYS A 275 31.64 27.47 -5.65
C CYS A 275 31.22 26.84 -7.00
N ASN A 276 30.45 27.57 -7.80
CA ASN A 276 29.91 27.07 -9.06
C ASN A 276 31.00 26.51 -10.01
N ASP A 277 32.17 27.14 -10.07
CA ASP A 277 33.27 26.71 -10.93
C ASP A 277 33.97 25.48 -10.38
N CYS A 278 34.36 25.49 -9.09
CA CYS A 278 34.96 24.33 -8.43
C CYS A 278 34.02 23.11 -8.45
N TYR A 279 32.70 23.32 -8.36
CA TYR A 279 31.71 22.26 -8.43
C TYR A 279 31.68 21.61 -9.82
N ARG A 280 31.72 22.40 -10.90
CA ARG A 280 31.79 21.88 -12.28
C ARG A 280 33.05 21.06 -12.48
N THR A 281 34.18 21.55 -12.00
CA THR A 281 35.46 20.83 -12.04
C THR A 281 35.38 19.52 -11.27
N HIS A 282 34.86 19.55 -10.04
CA HIS A 282 34.67 18.36 -9.21
C HIS A 282 33.77 17.31 -9.91
N VAL A 283 32.65 17.72 -10.52
CA VAL A 283 31.75 16.80 -11.24
C VAL A 283 32.41 16.22 -12.50
N ARG A 284 33.23 16.98 -13.22
CA ARG A 284 34.00 16.47 -14.37
C ARG A 284 34.98 15.37 -13.94
N PHE A 285 35.81 15.64 -12.93
CA PHE A 285 36.73 14.64 -12.39
C PHE A 285 36.01 13.41 -11.83
N SER A 286 34.86 13.61 -11.17
CA SER A 286 34.06 12.49 -10.65
C SER A 286 33.47 11.63 -11.76
N ARG A 287 33.13 12.20 -12.92
CA ARG A 287 32.61 11.44 -14.07
C ARG A 287 33.70 10.67 -14.81
N GLU A 288 34.90 11.23 -14.89
CA GLU A 288 36.04 10.59 -15.56
C GLU A 288 36.72 9.52 -14.67
N GLY A 289 36.64 9.66 -13.34
CA GLY A 289 37.26 8.73 -12.37
C GLY A 289 36.47 7.46 -12.02
N TYR A 290 35.19 7.35 -12.42
CA TYR A 290 34.35 6.18 -12.13
C TYR A 290 34.44 5.05 -13.19
N GLY A 291 35.52 5.04 -13.96
CA GLY A 291 35.95 3.89 -14.77
C GLY A 291 36.94 2.96 -14.06
N MET A 292 37.38 3.28 -12.83
CA MET A 292 38.24 2.38 -12.06
C MET A 292 37.41 1.51 -11.12
N THR A 293 37.41 0.21 -11.42
CA THR A 293 36.98 -0.86 -10.52
C THR A 293 37.55 -0.63 -9.11
N SER A 294 36.68 -0.60 -8.11
CA SER A 294 37.05 -0.60 -6.69
C SER A 294 38.22 -1.56 -6.43
N PRO A 295 39.34 -1.13 -5.81
CA PRO A 295 40.38 -2.05 -5.41
C PRO A 295 39.77 -3.05 -4.43
N ARG A 296 39.85 -4.34 -4.75
CA ARG A 296 39.56 -5.43 -3.80
C ARG A 296 40.39 -5.16 -2.54
N LYS A 297 39.72 -5.08 -1.38
CA LYS A 297 40.36 -5.09 -0.07
C LYS A 297 41.35 -6.27 -0.02
N ARG A 298 42.66 -5.99 -0.05
CA ARG A 298 43.68 -6.99 0.26
C ARG A 298 43.52 -7.36 1.73
N GLN A 299 43.31 -8.65 1.99
CA GLN A 299 43.43 -9.23 3.32
C GLN A 299 44.84 -8.96 3.84
N VAL A 300 44.90 -8.35 5.03
CA VAL A 300 46.14 -8.23 5.79
C VAL A 300 46.41 -9.61 6.39
N VAL A 301 47.42 -10.31 5.86
CA VAL A 301 47.97 -11.51 6.49
C VAL A 301 48.76 -11.04 7.71
N SER A 302 48.34 -11.50 8.89
CA SER A 302 49.04 -11.30 10.15
C SER A 302 50.35 -12.08 10.16
N LEU A 303 51.46 -11.37 10.28
CA LEU A 303 52.72 -11.92 10.78
C LEU A 303 53.08 -11.15 12.05
N PHE A 304 52.76 -11.72 13.20
CA PHE A 304 53.45 -11.45 14.45
C PHE A 304 54.02 -12.75 14.96
N ARG A 305 55.34 -12.72 15.18
CA ARG A 305 56.10 -13.58 16.10
C ARG A 305 55.87 -13.08 17.51
#